data_AF-A0A1X0PAX3-F1
#
_entry.id   AF-A0A1X0PAX3-F1
#
_cell.length_a   1.000
_cell.length_b   1.000
_cell.length_c   1.000
_cell.angle_alpha   90.00
_cell.angle_beta   90.00
_cell.angle_gamma   90.00
#
_symmetry.space_group_name_H-M   'P 1'
#
loop_
_entity.id
_entity.type
_entity.pdbx_description
1 polymer ?
#
loop_
_entity_poly.entity_id
_entity_poly.type
_entity_poly.pdbx_seq_one_letter_code
_entity_poly.pdbx_strand_id
1 'polypeptide(L)'
;MQHRESSKRPSPFEEAAEQKSYRVADVQLAHCTQHNSAAVLCSTAGKIGRNGRSAAVGATLFWLTCPYLNTIVARFERHGAVSLLQKLLDENKVVAAKHVSSHTDYEKRAQALLSAERWAFFDSHFVSAGESTQGRKYGNAAVSHATDLKCLHALVAQSLCGASNIIGDAIIQYILLLSEKVKTFEKTLLTLDSQTNDDDHDGSDVADVDDDDNKDKDKDNSNGDDNKKINNSVALMNAKKSLDNVNALVSFVENSAVANEATDETSSPVLNADALCIAACNVLTFLEGRPPRLRKKHRLN
;
A
#
# COMPACT_ATOMS: atom_id res chain seq x y z
N MET A 1 -40.36 -27.16 -36.55
CA MET A 1 -39.54 -25.96 -36.83
C MET A 1 -38.20 -26.16 -36.15
N GLN A 2 -37.15 -26.47 -36.91
CA GLN A 2 -35.79 -26.57 -36.38
C GLN A 2 -35.26 -25.14 -36.16
N HIS A 3 -35.05 -24.75 -34.91
CA HIS A 3 -34.30 -23.54 -34.59
C HIS A 3 -32.86 -23.76 -35.09
N ARG A 4 -32.52 -23.12 -36.21
CA ARG A 4 -31.13 -22.94 -36.62
C ARG A 4 -30.49 -22.02 -35.59
N GLU A 5 -29.76 -22.60 -34.64
CA GLU A 5 -28.74 -21.89 -33.90
C GLU A 5 -27.70 -21.43 -34.92
N SER A 6 -27.78 -20.18 -35.35
CA SER A 6 -26.63 -19.54 -35.97
C SER A 6 -25.58 -19.43 -34.88
N SER A 7 -24.57 -20.30 -34.91
CA SER A 7 -23.37 -20.15 -34.09
C SER A 7 -22.71 -18.83 -34.50
N LYS A 8 -23.07 -17.75 -33.81
CA LYS A 8 -22.34 -16.49 -33.90
C LYS A 8 -20.91 -16.85 -33.53
N ARG A 9 -19.96 -16.63 -34.45
CA ARG A 9 -18.55 -16.68 -34.09
C ARG A 9 -18.38 -15.82 -32.85
N PRO A 10 -17.77 -16.35 -31.78
CA PRO A 10 -17.48 -15.53 -30.62
C PRO A 10 -16.74 -14.31 -31.12
N SER A 11 -17.16 -13.14 -30.65
CA SER A 11 -16.36 -11.94 -30.90
C SER A 11 -14.93 -12.19 -30.39
N PRO A 12 -13.89 -11.53 -30.93
CA PRO A 12 -12.54 -11.59 -30.35
C PRO A 12 -12.53 -11.29 -28.84
N PHE A 13 -13.55 -10.57 -28.37
CA PHE A 13 -13.88 -10.29 -26.97
C PHE A 13 -14.35 -11.53 -26.18
N GLU A 14 -15.25 -12.37 -26.72
CA GLU A 14 -15.68 -13.62 -26.08
C GLU A 14 -14.57 -14.67 -26.06
N GLU A 15 -13.68 -14.66 -27.06
CA GLU A 15 -12.45 -15.46 -27.06
C GLU A 15 -11.42 -14.96 -26.04
N ALA A 16 -11.22 -13.64 -25.92
CA ALA A 16 -10.32 -13.06 -24.92
C ALA A 16 -10.82 -13.22 -23.48
N ALA A 17 -12.15 -13.26 -23.31
CA ALA A 17 -12.85 -13.48 -22.05
C ALA A 17 -12.95 -14.96 -21.68
N GLU A 18 -11.85 -15.72 -21.82
CA GLU A 18 -11.84 -17.08 -21.32
C GLU A 18 -12.04 -17.03 -19.79
N GLN A 19 -13.07 -17.71 -19.27
CA GLN A 19 -13.34 -17.74 -17.84
C GLN A 19 -12.12 -18.23 -17.03
N LYS A 20 -11.23 -19.01 -17.66
CA LYS A 20 -9.95 -19.45 -17.09
C LYS A 20 -8.91 -18.33 -16.98
N SER A 21 -8.99 -17.33 -17.85
CA SER A 21 -8.15 -16.12 -17.86
C SER A 21 -8.70 -15.02 -16.96
N TYR A 22 -9.81 -15.26 -16.27
CA TYR A 22 -10.42 -14.34 -15.34
C TYR A 22 -9.52 -14.09 -14.13
N ARG A 23 -9.15 -12.82 -13.90
CA ARG A 23 -8.20 -12.44 -12.84
C ARG A 23 -6.90 -13.26 -12.94
N VAL A 24 -6.43 -13.48 -14.16
CA VAL A 24 -5.08 -13.99 -14.41
C VAL A 24 -4.25 -12.79 -14.85
N ALA A 25 -3.10 -12.60 -14.21
CA ALA A 25 -2.18 -11.52 -14.60
C ALA A 25 -1.74 -11.73 -16.06
N ASP A 26 -1.86 -10.70 -16.88
CA ASP A 26 -1.32 -10.70 -18.24
C ASP A 26 0.20 -10.61 -18.18
N VAL A 27 0.71 -9.70 -17.34
CA VAL A 27 2.14 -9.48 -17.13
C VAL A 27 2.42 -9.00 -15.72
N GLN A 28 3.52 -9.46 -15.14
CA GLN A 28 4.06 -8.93 -13.89
C GLN A 28 4.88 -7.68 -14.22
N LEU A 29 4.49 -6.53 -13.68
CA LEU A 29 5.14 -5.25 -13.96
C LEU A 29 6.05 -4.79 -12.83
N ALA A 30 5.74 -5.18 -11.60
CA ALA A 30 6.61 -5.00 -10.44
C ALA A 30 6.76 -6.31 -9.68
N HIS A 31 7.98 -6.67 -9.34
CA HIS A 31 8.34 -7.93 -8.70
C HIS A 31 8.89 -7.68 -7.30
N CYS A 32 8.39 -8.42 -6.31
CA CYS A 32 9.07 -8.58 -5.03
C CYS A 32 9.39 -10.06 -4.83
N THR A 33 10.65 -10.35 -4.49
CA THR A 33 11.24 -11.68 -4.25
C THR A 33 10.43 -12.51 -3.25
N GLN A 34 9.87 -11.87 -2.21
CA GLN A 34 9.13 -12.59 -1.18
C GLN A 34 7.78 -13.17 -1.65
N HIS A 35 7.11 -12.51 -2.60
CA HIS A 35 5.76 -12.91 -3.04
C HIS A 35 5.64 -13.13 -4.55
N ASN A 36 6.76 -13.07 -5.26
CA ASN A 36 6.90 -13.16 -6.72
C ASN A 36 6.19 -12.07 -7.52
N SER A 37 5.42 -11.18 -6.90
CA SER A 37 4.70 -10.11 -7.58
C SER A 37 4.31 -9.01 -6.59
N ALA A 38 4.53 -7.76 -7.00
CA ALA A 38 4.09 -6.58 -6.27
C ALA A 38 2.93 -5.88 -6.98
N ALA A 39 2.99 -5.76 -8.31
CA ALA A 39 1.91 -5.25 -9.13
C ALA A 39 1.90 -5.92 -10.51
N VAL A 40 0.71 -6.04 -11.10
CA VAL A 40 0.48 -6.71 -12.39
C VAL A 40 -0.41 -5.88 -13.30
N LEU A 41 -0.26 -6.11 -14.61
CA LEU A 41 -1.32 -5.85 -15.57
C LEU A 41 -2.31 -7.01 -15.51
N CYS A 42 -3.60 -6.71 -15.39
CA CYS A 42 -4.67 -7.67 -15.60
C CYS A 42 -5.83 -6.97 -16.30
N SER A 43 -5.85 -7.11 -17.61
CA SER A 43 -6.89 -6.57 -18.49
C SER A 43 -8.23 -7.26 -18.28
N THR A 44 -8.28 -8.51 -17.82
CA THR A 44 -9.51 -9.32 -17.67
C THR A 44 -10.07 -9.39 -16.24
N ALA A 45 -9.68 -8.47 -15.36
CA ALA A 45 -10.11 -8.47 -13.95
C ALA A 45 -11.50 -7.87 -13.68
N GLY A 46 -12.28 -7.53 -14.72
CA GLY A 46 -13.64 -6.98 -14.60
C GLY A 46 -14.58 -7.89 -13.79
N LYS A 47 -15.81 -7.50 -13.48
CA LYS A 47 -16.80 -8.48 -12.96
C LYS A 47 -17.32 -9.31 -14.13
N ILE A 48 -17.52 -10.62 -13.95
CA ILE A 48 -18.42 -11.38 -14.85
C ILE A 48 -19.72 -10.59 -14.85
N GLY A 49 -20.16 -10.11 -16.01
CA GLY A 49 -21.41 -9.38 -16.07
C GLY A 49 -22.53 -10.33 -15.63
N ARG A 50 -23.41 -9.86 -14.74
CA ARG A 50 -24.65 -10.58 -14.43
C ARG A 50 -25.37 -10.90 -15.76
N ASN A 51 -25.98 -12.08 -15.86
CA ASN A 51 -26.70 -12.59 -17.05
C ASN A 51 -25.81 -13.14 -18.19
N GLY A 52 -24.76 -13.90 -17.88
CA GLY A 52 -24.01 -14.66 -18.89
C GLY A 52 -23.13 -13.80 -19.80
N ARG A 53 -22.75 -12.59 -19.38
CA ARG A 53 -21.80 -11.76 -20.13
C ARG A 53 -20.37 -12.20 -19.81
N SER A 54 -19.60 -12.47 -20.86
CA SER A 54 -18.18 -12.80 -20.82
C SER A 54 -17.38 -11.71 -20.11
N ALA A 55 -16.30 -12.09 -19.42
CA ALA A 55 -15.42 -11.16 -18.71
C ALA A 55 -14.89 -10.06 -19.65
N ALA A 56 -15.33 -8.83 -19.47
CA ALA A 56 -14.86 -7.72 -20.29
C ALA A 56 -13.46 -7.26 -19.85
N VAL A 57 -12.73 -6.62 -20.78
CA VAL A 57 -11.58 -5.80 -20.40
C VAL A 57 -12.04 -4.83 -19.33
N GLY A 58 -11.42 -4.93 -18.16
CA GLY A 58 -11.78 -4.19 -16.96
C GLY A 58 -11.28 -2.75 -17.04
N ALA A 59 -12.04 -1.87 -16.41
CA ALA A 59 -11.70 -0.46 -16.30
C ALA A 59 -10.50 -0.20 -15.36
N THR A 60 -10.10 -1.22 -14.58
CA THR A 60 -8.85 -1.24 -13.79
C THR A 60 -7.88 -2.19 -14.47
N LEU A 61 -6.71 -1.69 -14.85
CA LEU A 61 -5.68 -2.49 -15.54
C LEU A 61 -4.52 -2.86 -14.61
N PHE A 62 -4.13 -1.97 -13.70
CA PHE A 62 -3.01 -2.20 -12.79
C PHE A 62 -3.52 -2.62 -11.42
N TRP A 63 -3.01 -3.75 -10.94
CA TRP A 63 -3.46 -4.39 -9.71
C TRP A 63 -2.31 -4.60 -8.76
N LEU A 64 -2.50 -4.19 -7.51
CA LEU A 64 -1.55 -4.46 -6.43
C LEU A 64 -1.70 -5.92 -5.98
N THR A 65 -0.62 -6.68 -5.98
CA THR A 65 -0.63 -8.13 -5.70
C THR A 65 0.17 -8.52 -4.46
N CYS A 66 1.19 -7.76 -4.09
CA CYS A 66 1.95 -8.08 -2.88
C CYS A 66 1.03 -8.01 -1.66
N PRO A 67 0.97 -9.05 -0.82
CA PRO A 67 0.07 -9.10 0.33
C PRO A 67 0.40 -8.08 1.41
N TYR A 68 1.68 -7.77 1.63
CA TYR A 68 2.07 -6.74 2.59
C TYR A 68 1.68 -5.35 2.09
N LEU A 69 1.94 -5.05 0.82
CA LEU A 69 1.51 -3.79 0.21
C LEU A 69 -0.01 -3.64 0.23
N ASN A 70 -0.75 -4.70 -0.15
CA ASN A 70 -2.21 -4.69 -0.05
C ASN A 70 -2.71 -4.43 1.37
N THR A 71 -2.07 -5.06 2.37
CA THR A 71 -2.49 -4.96 3.78
C THR A 71 -2.23 -3.56 4.33
N ILE A 72 -1.06 -2.99 4.09
CA ILE A 72 -0.73 -1.64 4.59
C ILE A 72 -1.57 -0.56 3.88
N VAL A 73 -1.79 -0.68 2.57
CA VAL A 73 -2.65 0.27 1.83
C VAL A 73 -4.10 0.14 2.31
N ALA A 74 -4.62 -1.08 2.48
CA ALA A 74 -5.96 -1.31 3.02
C ALA A 74 -6.10 -0.78 4.47
N ARG A 75 -5.02 -0.77 5.24
CA ARG A 75 -4.99 -0.16 6.57
C ARG A 75 -5.21 1.35 6.45
N PHE A 76 -4.45 2.05 5.62
CA PHE A 76 -4.66 3.49 5.40
C PHE A 76 -6.10 3.81 4.99
N GLU A 77 -6.66 3.05 4.05
CA GLU A 77 -8.07 3.21 3.64
C GLU A 77 -9.05 3.03 4.80
N ARG A 78 -8.88 1.98 5.61
CA ARG A 78 -9.72 1.71 6.78
C ARG A 78 -9.67 2.84 7.81
N HIS A 79 -8.53 3.52 7.92
CA HIS A 79 -8.35 4.69 8.77
C HIS A 79 -8.83 6.00 8.13
N GLY A 80 -9.51 5.95 6.97
CA GLY A 80 -10.16 7.10 6.37
C GLY A 80 -9.30 7.90 5.39
N ALA A 81 -8.15 7.38 4.98
CA ALA A 81 -7.24 8.10 4.08
C ALA A 81 -7.89 8.50 2.74
N VAL A 82 -8.79 7.67 2.18
CA VAL A 82 -9.52 8.00 0.94
C VAL A 82 -10.32 9.29 1.07
N SER A 83 -11.13 9.41 2.13
CA SER A 83 -11.98 10.59 2.34
C SER A 83 -11.15 11.85 2.61
N LEU A 84 -10.06 11.72 3.37
CA LEU A 84 -9.17 12.86 3.66
C LEU A 84 -8.37 13.32 2.43
N LEU A 85 -7.92 12.37 1.59
CA LEU A 85 -7.24 12.70 0.35
C LEU A 85 -8.20 13.29 -0.69
N GLN A 86 -9.46 12.83 -0.73
CA GLN A 86 -10.48 13.48 -1.55
C GLN A 86 -10.68 14.94 -1.11
N LYS A 87 -10.79 15.18 0.20
CA LYS A 87 -10.87 16.55 0.73
C LYS A 87 -9.64 17.39 0.34
N LEU A 88 -8.44 16.81 0.40
CA LEU A 88 -7.23 17.48 -0.07
C LEU A 88 -7.31 17.84 -1.56
N LEU A 89 -7.82 16.96 -2.42
CA LEU A 89 -8.02 17.25 -3.85
C LEU A 89 -9.04 18.37 -4.07
N ASP A 90 -10.09 18.44 -3.26
CA ASP A 90 -11.11 19.48 -3.35
C ASP A 90 -10.55 20.86 -2.93
N GLU A 91 -9.64 20.89 -1.95
CA GLU A 91 -9.09 22.12 -1.35
C GLU A 91 -7.77 22.60 -2.00
N ASN A 92 -6.92 21.68 -2.44
CA ASN A 92 -5.58 21.97 -2.98
C ASN A 92 -5.51 21.72 -4.48
N LYS A 93 -5.61 22.81 -5.25
CA LYS A 93 -5.60 22.80 -6.73
C LYS A 93 -4.32 22.24 -7.35
N VAL A 94 -3.17 22.36 -6.67
CA VAL A 94 -1.89 21.85 -7.19
C VAL A 94 -1.89 20.33 -7.14
N VAL A 95 -2.29 19.75 -6.01
CA VAL A 95 -2.45 18.29 -5.86
C VAL A 95 -3.49 17.77 -6.84
N ALA A 96 -4.63 18.46 -6.97
CA ALA A 96 -5.69 18.11 -7.90
C ALA A 96 -5.21 18.09 -9.36
N ALA A 97 -4.50 19.14 -9.80
CA ALA A 97 -3.96 19.21 -11.15
C ALA A 97 -2.98 18.07 -11.45
N LYS A 98 -2.09 17.74 -10.51
CA LYS A 98 -1.13 16.62 -10.65
C LYS A 98 -1.81 15.25 -10.65
N HIS A 99 -2.87 15.08 -9.86
CA HIS A 99 -3.70 13.87 -9.91
C HIS A 99 -4.41 13.74 -11.26
N VAL A 100 -5.03 14.82 -11.75
CA VAL A 100 -5.70 14.84 -13.05
C VAL A 100 -4.73 14.58 -14.19
N SER A 101 -3.53 15.17 -14.18
CA SER A 101 -2.52 14.93 -15.22
C SER A 101 -2.06 13.48 -15.25
N SER A 102 -2.00 12.82 -14.09
CA SER A 102 -1.59 11.40 -13.98
C SER A 102 -2.50 10.43 -14.75
N HIS A 103 -3.74 10.82 -15.08
CA HIS A 103 -4.62 10.02 -15.94
C HIS A 103 -4.04 9.86 -17.35
N THR A 104 -3.35 10.88 -17.85
CA THR A 104 -2.68 10.82 -19.16
C THR A 104 -1.50 9.84 -19.12
N ASP A 105 -0.75 9.82 -18.03
CA ASP A 105 0.37 8.87 -17.87
C ASP A 105 -0.12 7.44 -17.74
N TYR A 106 -1.24 7.24 -17.04
CA TYR A 106 -1.94 5.96 -17.01
C TYR A 106 -2.38 5.51 -18.41
N GLU A 107 -3.05 6.38 -19.17
CA GLU A 107 -3.54 6.07 -20.53
C GLU A 107 -2.39 5.72 -21.48
N LYS A 108 -1.30 6.50 -21.47
CA LYS A 108 -0.07 6.19 -22.24
C LYS A 108 0.52 4.84 -21.86
N ARG A 109 0.61 4.55 -20.56
CA ARG A 109 1.16 3.29 -20.06
C ARG A 109 0.28 2.10 -20.43
N ALA A 110 -1.03 2.26 -20.35
CA ALA A 110 -1.99 1.25 -20.78
C ALA A 110 -1.86 0.97 -22.29
N GLN A 111 -1.80 2.02 -23.12
CA GLN A 111 -1.61 1.90 -24.57
C GLN A 111 -0.32 1.17 -24.93
N ALA A 112 0.77 1.43 -24.20
CA ALA A 112 2.07 0.79 -24.44
C ALA A 112 2.09 -0.71 -24.07
N LEU A 113 1.20 -1.16 -23.19
CA LEU A 113 1.18 -2.53 -22.66
C LEU A 113 0.10 -3.43 -23.26
N LEU A 114 -0.99 -2.84 -23.76
CA LEU A 114 -2.08 -3.58 -24.39
C LEU A 114 -1.78 -3.83 -25.88
N SER A 115 -2.26 -4.95 -26.41
CA SER A 115 -2.29 -5.15 -27.87
C SER A 115 -3.17 -4.09 -28.53
N ALA A 116 -2.97 -3.83 -29.82
CA ALA A 116 -3.76 -2.85 -30.57
C ALA A 116 -5.29 -3.10 -30.45
N GLU A 117 -5.71 -4.37 -30.48
CA GLU A 117 -7.12 -4.76 -30.33
C GLU A 117 -7.64 -4.48 -28.91
N ARG A 118 -6.87 -4.84 -27.88
CA ARG A 118 -7.24 -4.58 -26.48
C ARG A 118 -7.26 -3.09 -26.17
N TRP A 119 -6.34 -2.31 -26.74
CA TRP A 119 -6.32 -0.86 -26.60
C TRP A 119 -7.51 -0.21 -27.31
N ALA A 120 -7.82 -0.57 -28.55
CA ALA A 120 -8.98 -0.01 -29.26
C ALA A 120 -10.29 -0.25 -28.51
N PHE A 121 -10.43 -1.43 -27.88
CA PHE A 121 -11.54 -1.70 -26.97
C PHE A 121 -11.51 -0.80 -25.73
N PHE A 122 -10.38 -0.77 -25.03
CA PHE A 122 -10.23 0.03 -23.80
C PHE A 122 -10.53 1.51 -24.06
N ASP A 123 -9.96 2.06 -25.12
CA ASP A 123 -10.15 3.44 -25.54
C ASP A 123 -11.64 3.74 -25.83
N SER A 124 -12.28 2.97 -26.71
CA SER A 124 -13.69 3.19 -27.06
C SER A 124 -14.68 3.06 -25.88
N HIS A 125 -14.33 2.31 -24.82
CA HIS A 125 -15.21 2.06 -23.67
C HIS A 125 -14.91 2.93 -22.45
N PHE A 126 -13.68 3.41 -22.28
CA PHE A 126 -13.26 4.09 -21.06
C PHE A 126 -12.63 5.47 -21.32
N VAL A 127 -11.88 5.66 -22.40
CA VAL A 127 -11.14 6.92 -22.65
C VAL A 127 -11.93 7.84 -23.59
N SER A 128 -12.29 7.30 -24.76
CA SER A 128 -12.99 7.97 -25.86
C SER A 128 -14.47 7.58 -25.95
N ALA A 129 -15.04 6.99 -24.89
CA ALA A 129 -16.47 6.73 -24.81
C ALA A 129 -17.22 8.03 -25.14
N GLY A 130 -17.99 8.00 -26.25
CA GLY A 130 -18.38 9.19 -27.03
C GLY A 130 -18.98 10.37 -26.26
N GLU A 131 -19.11 11.52 -26.96
CA GLU A 131 -19.37 12.91 -26.53
C GLU A 131 -20.30 13.20 -25.32
N SER A 132 -21.05 12.23 -24.81
CA SER A 132 -21.67 12.37 -23.49
C SER A 132 -20.62 12.23 -22.39
N THR A 133 -20.40 13.31 -21.62
CA THR A 133 -19.56 13.35 -20.41
C THR A 133 -19.90 12.28 -19.36
N GLN A 134 -21.02 11.57 -19.51
CA GLN A 134 -21.45 10.45 -18.66
C GLN A 134 -20.69 9.12 -18.94
N GLY A 135 -20.02 8.99 -20.08
CA GLY A 135 -19.37 7.75 -20.51
C GLY A 135 -17.89 7.61 -20.12
N ARG A 136 -17.11 8.70 -20.20
CA ARG A 136 -15.66 8.66 -19.93
C ARG A 136 -15.36 8.22 -18.50
N LYS A 137 -14.29 7.44 -18.37
CA LYS A 137 -13.70 7.02 -17.11
C LYS A 137 -12.26 7.51 -17.02
N TYR A 138 -11.83 7.85 -15.82
CA TYR A 138 -10.50 8.41 -15.58
C TYR A 138 -9.65 7.47 -14.75
N GLY A 139 -8.38 7.36 -15.13
CA GLY A 139 -7.32 6.72 -14.37
C GLY A 139 -7.50 5.23 -14.09
N ASN A 140 -6.54 4.67 -13.36
CA ASN A 140 -6.67 3.33 -12.84
C ASN A 140 -7.78 3.30 -11.78
N ALA A 141 -8.73 2.35 -11.90
CA ALA A 141 -10.01 2.25 -11.16
C ALA A 141 -11.23 2.97 -11.74
N ALA A 142 -11.05 3.67 -12.87
CA ALA A 142 -12.12 4.17 -13.73
C ALA A 142 -13.18 4.97 -12.96
N VAL A 143 -12.74 6.11 -12.43
CA VAL A 143 -13.62 7.04 -11.73
C VAL A 143 -14.43 7.87 -12.72
N SER A 144 -15.55 8.45 -12.27
CA SER A 144 -16.47 9.19 -13.14
C SER A 144 -16.05 10.65 -13.34
N HIS A 145 -15.34 11.26 -12.38
CA HIS A 145 -14.77 12.59 -12.52
C HIS A 145 -13.25 12.56 -12.38
N ALA A 146 -12.55 13.45 -13.08
CA ALA A 146 -11.08 13.45 -13.11
C ALA A 146 -10.44 13.69 -11.73
N THR A 147 -11.14 14.34 -10.81
CA THR A 147 -10.66 14.61 -9.43
C THR A 147 -11.14 13.57 -8.41
N ASP A 148 -11.93 12.58 -8.82
CA ASP A 148 -12.43 11.55 -7.91
C ASP A 148 -11.30 10.59 -7.49
N LEU A 149 -11.41 10.08 -6.27
CA LEU A 149 -10.56 9.04 -5.71
C LEU A 149 -11.42 7.89 -5.18
N LYS A 150 -11.16 6.67 -5.68
CA LYS A 150 -11.96 5.48 -5.34
C LYS A 150 -11.26 4.54 -4.36
N CYS A 151 -10.01 4.17 -4.66
CA CYS A 151 -9.18 3.36 -3.78
C CYS A 151 -7.70 3.67 -3.98
N LEU A 152 -6.92 3.56 -2.92
CA LEU A 152 -5.49 3.77 -2.88
C LEU A 152 -4.73 2.59 -3.51
N HIS A 153 -5.30 1.38 -3.48
CA HIS A 153 -4.67 0.22 -4.14
C HIS A 153 -4.43 0.46 -5.62
N ALA A 154 -5.39 1.09 -6.32
CA ALA A 154 -5.28 1.36 -7.73
C ALA A 154 -4.22 2.43 -8.02
N LEU A 155 -4.14 3.47 -7.20
CA LEU A 155 -3.14 4.55 -7.38
C LEU A 155 -1.72 4.04 -7.10
N VAL A 156 -1.53 3.26 -6.03
CA VAL A 156 -0.24 2.63 -5.72
C VAL A 156 0.15 1.61 -6.81
N ALA A 157 -0.81 0.82 -7.32
CA ALA A 157 -0.56 -0.09 -8.43
C ALA A 157 -0.16 0.66 -9.71
N GLN A 158 -0.82 1.78 -10.01
CA GLN A 158 -0.49 2.62 -11.16
C GLN A 158 0.98 3.07 -11.11
N SER A 159 1.39 3.65 -9.98
CA SER A 159 2.78 4.05 -9.72
C SER A 159 3.77 2.90 -9.88
N LEU A 160 3.51 1.76 -9.22
CA LEU A 160 4.39 0.58 -9.33
C LEU A 160 4.46 0.00 -10.74
N CYS A 161 3.41 0.18 -11.54
CA CYS A 161 3.37 -0.28 -12.93
C CYS A 161 4.04 0.68 -13.91
N GLY A 162 4.66 1.76 -13.44
CA GLY A 162 5.43 2.70 -14.25
C GLY A 162 4.61 3.81 -14.90
N ALA A 163 3.43 4.10 -14.36
CA ALA A 163 2.68 5.33 -14.67
C ALA A 163 2.66 6.20 -13.41
N SER A 164 3.29 7.38 -13.44
CA SER A 164 3.33 8.24 -12.26
C SER A 164 1.91 8.59 -11.81
N ASN A 165 1.73 8.69 -10.50
CA ASN A 165 0.53 9.20 -9.86
C ASN A 165 0.95 9.86 -8.56
N ILE A 166 0.73 11.17 -8.40
CA ILE A 166 1.25 11.91 -7.24
C ILE A 166 0.84 11.30 -5.90
N ILE A 167 -0.37 10.77 -5.79
CA ILE A 167 -0.87 10.13 -4.57
C ILE A 167 -0.26 8.74 -4.40
N GLY A 168 -0.23 7.94 -5.47
CA GLY A 168 0.39 6.61 -5.46
C GLY A 168 1.89 6.68 -5.10
N ASP A 169 2.62 7.60 -5.72
CA ASP A 169 4.04 7.84 -5.51
C ASP A 169 4.30 8.30 -4.07
N ALA A 170 3.50 9.25 -3.56
CA ALA A 170 3.60 9.71 -2.18
C ALA A 170 3.30 8.60 -1.16
N ILE A 171 2.31 7.73 -1.41
CA ILE A 171 2.02 6.59 -0.51
C ILE A 171 3.20 5.61 -0.48
N ILE A 172 3.82 5.34 -1.63
CA ILE A 172 5.02 4.48 -1.70
C ILE A 172 6.15 5.06 -0.85
N GLN A 173 6.45 6.35 -1.01
CA GLN A 173 7.47 7.03 -0.21
C GLN A 173 7.09 7.08 1.28
N TYR A 174 5.82 7.26 1.59
CA TYR A 174 5.34 7.26 2.97
C TYR A 174 5.52 5.91 3.65
N ILE A 175 5.28 4.79 2.96
CA ILE A 175 5.54 3.44 3.50
C ILE A 175 7.03 3.27 3.85
N LEU A 176 7.94 3.74 2.98
CA LEU A 176 9.37 3.71 3.24
C LEU A 176 9.73 4.57 4.47
N LEU A 177 9.18 5.79 4.56
CA LEU A 177 9.35 6.68 5.71
C LEU A 177 8.88 6.03 7.01
N LEU A 178 7.71 5.39 7.01
CA LEU A 178 7.19 4.68 8.18
C LEU A 178 8.12 3.54 8.61
N SER A 179 8.72 2.80 7.67
CA SER A 179 9.69 1.76 8.00
C SER A 179 10.95 2.32 8.66
N GLU A 180 11.44 3.49 8.26
CA GLU A 180 12.58 4.13 8.92
C GLU A 180 12.22 4.62 10.34
N LYS A 181 10.99 5.12 10.53
CA LYS A 181 10.48 5.48 11.85
C LYS A 181 10.40 4.26 12.78
N VAL A 182 9.94 3.12 12.27
CA VAL A 182 9.91 1.86 13.02
C VAL A 182 11.30 1.45 13.51
N LYS A 183 12.31 1.46 12.63
CA LYS A 183 13.71 1.17 13.02
C LYS A 183 14.21 2.10 14.12
N THR A 184 13.82 3.38 14.06
CA THR A 184 14.17 4.37 15.08
C THR A 184 13.51 4.03 16.41
N PHE A 185 12.21 3.71 16.42
CA PHE A 185 11.51 3.30 17.63
C PHE A 185 12.09 2.04 18.26
N GLU A 186 12.40 1.02 17.46
CA GLU A 186 13.02 -0.22 17.94
C GLU A 186 14.39 0.04 18.58
N LYS A 187 15.23 0.88 17.95
CA LYS A 187 16.52 1.29 18.53
C LYS A 187 16.36 2.03 19.86
N THR A 188 15.40 2.94 19.95
CA THR A 188 15.11 3.67 21.19
C THR A 188 14.66 2.70 22.30
N LEU A 189 13.78 1.75 21.99
CA LEU A 189 13.31 0.75 22.96
C LEU A 189 14.46 -0.14 23.46
N LEU A 190 15.33 -0.61 22.56
CA LEU A 190 16.50 -1.41 22.95
C LEU A 190 17.48 -0.64 23.85
N THR A 191 17.66 0.66 23.60
CA THR A 191 18.56 1.52 24.41
C THR A 191 18.01 1.70 25.83
N LEU A 192 16.69 1.82 25.99
CA LEU A 192 16.03 1.92 27.29
C LEU A 192 16.12 0.61 28.08
N ASP A 193 16.22 -0.52 27.41
CA ASP A 193 16.38 -1.82 28.07
C ASP A 193 17.83 -2.08 28.53
N SER A 194 18.85 -1.56 27.83
CA SER A 194 20.25 -1.75 28.19
C SER A 194 20.72 -0.88 29.37
N GLN A 195 20.20 0.34 29.52
CA GLN A 195 20.65 1.27 30.57
C GLN A 195 20.29 0.84 32.00
N THR A 196 19.50 -0.21 32.18
CA THR A 196 19.03 -0.63 33.51
C THR A 196 19.83 -1.78 34.12
N ASN A 197 20.81 -2.34 33.41
CA ASN A 197 21.51 -3.54 33.86
C ASN A 197 22.90 -3.26 34.46
N ASP A 198 23.39 -2.03 34.37
CA ASP A 198 24.78 -1.68 34.75
C ASP A 198 24.89 -1.01 36.14
N ASP A 199 23.79 -0.76 36.86
CA ASP A 199 23.80 -0.02 38.14
C ASP A 199 23.95 -0.90 39.41
N ASP A 200 24.05 -2.24 39.28
CA ASP A 200 24.13 -3.17 40.42
C ASP A 200 25.55 -3.73 40.73
N HIS A 201 26.62 -3.06 40.28
CA HIS A 201 27.99 -3.49 40.57
C HIS A 201 28.90 -2.37 41.07
N ASP A 202 28.58 -1.83 42.23
CA ASP A 202 29.58 -1.22 43.12
C ASP A 202 29.45 -1.78 44.54
N GLY A 203 29.72 -3.08 44.63
CA GLY A 203 29.87 -3.83 45.88
C GLY A 203 31.33 -3.86 46.32
N SER A 204 31.78 -2.74 46.88
CA SER A 204 32.59 -2.66 48.09
C SER A 204 33.53 -3.84 48.41
N ASP A 205 34.83 -3.63 48.19
CA ASP A 205 35.89 -4.24 48.99
C ASP A 205 35.70 -3.80 50.46
N VAL A 206 35.10 -4.63 51.31
CA VAL A 206 35.22 -4.49 52.76
C VAL A 206 35.65 -5.83 53.35
N ALA A 207 36.76 -5.73 54.06
CA ALA A 207 37.51 -6.81 54.67
C ALA A 207 36.73 -7.58 55.75
N ASP A 208 37.18 -8.83 55.91
CA ASP A 208 36.94 -9.80 56.98
C ASP A 208 36.56 -9.19 58.34
N VAL A 209 35.35 -9.51 58.84
CA VAL A 209 35.05 -9.61 60.27
C VAL A 209 34.04 -10.74 60.49
N ASP A 210 34.48 -11.76 61.22
CA ASP A 210 33.65 -12.78 61.87
C ASP A 210 32.66 -12.12 62.83
N ASP A 211 31.35 -12.42 62.75
CA ASP A 211 30.54 -12.95 63.87
C ASP A 211 29.03 -12.91 63.61
N ASP A 212 28.42 -14.02 64.03
CA ASP A 212 27.15 -14.19 64.73
C ASP A 212 25.76 -14.07 64.05
N ASP A 213 24.92 -14.99 64.52
CA ASP A 213 23.54 -15.32 64.18
C ASP A 213 22.60 -14.12 63.97
N ASN A 214 21.93 -14.05 62.81
CA ASN A 214 20.56 -13.53 62.80
C ASN A 214 19.73 -14.05 61.61
N LYS A 215 18.69 -14.83 61.96
CA LYS A 215 17.59 -15.24 61.10
C LYS A 215 16.60 -14.10 60.86
N ASP A 216 15.88 -14.22 59.74
CA ASP A 216 14.65 -13.53 59.38
C ASP A 216 14.76 -12.05 58.99
N LYS A 217 14.87 -11.79 57.67
CA LYS A 217 14.27 -10.62 56.99
C LYS A 217 14.34 -10.71 55.45
N ASP A 218 13.71 -11.74 54.88
CA ASP A 218 13.34 -11.71 53.47
C ASP A 218 11.98 -11.00 53.33
N LYS A 219 11.99 -9.68 53.09
CA LYS A 219 10.79 -8.94 52.71
C LYS A 219 11.05 -8.01 51.54
N ASP A 220 10.42 -8.38 50.43
CA ASP A 220 9.76 -7.51 49.45
C ASP A 220 10.57 -6.34 48.89
N ASN A 221 11.37 -6.64 47.85
CA ASN A 221 11.87 -5.62 46.92
C ASN A 221 11.33 -5.84 45.49
N SER A 222 10.04 -6.16 45.34
CA SER A 222 9.38 -6.45 44.06
C SER A 222 8.80 -5.23 43.32
N ASN A 223 8.87 -4.02 43.88
CA ASN A 223 8.18 -2.85 43.32
C ASN A 223 8.90 -2.16 42.13
N GLY A 224 10.17 -2.50 41.84
CA GLY A 224 10.96 -1.83 40.79
C GLY A 224 10.60 -2.24 39.35
N ASP A 225 10.24 -3.51 39.13
CA ASP A 225 10.05 -4.08 37.78
C ASP A 225 8.71 -3.63 37.13
N ASP A 226 7.69 -3.37 37.93
CA ASP A 226 6.35 -3.03 37.42
C ASP A 226 6.28 -1.63 36.78
N ASN A 227 6.96 -0.62 37.33
CA ASN A 227 6.97 0.73 36.76
C ASN A 227 7.69 0.80 35.40
N LYS A 228 8.72 -0.03 35.18
CA LYS A 228 9.46 -0.07 33.91
C LYS A 228 8.60 -0.63 32.77
N LYS A 229 7.89 -1.73 33.03
CA LYS A 229 6.99 -2.35 32.04
C LYS A 229 5.88 -1.39 31.60
N ILE A 230 5.39 -0.55 32.51
CA ILE A 230 4.37 0.46 32.22
C ILE A 230 4.91 1.53 31.25
N ASN A 231 6.11 2.08 31.50
CA ASN A 231 6.68 3.15 30.67
C ASN A 231 6.96 2.69 29.23
N ASN A 232 7.57 1.51 29.05
CA ASN A 232 7.84 0.96 27.72
C ASN A 232 6.53 0.67 26.95
N SER A 233 5.50 0.19 27.64
CA SER A 233 4.18 -0.04 27.05
C SER A 233 3.53 1.26 26.55
N VAL A 234 3.58 2.33 27.35
CA VAL A 234 3.04 3.65 26.96
C VAL A 234 3.79 4.24 25.76
N ALA A 235 5.12 4.17 25.76
CA ALA A 235 5.94 4.63 24.64
C ALA A 235 5.62 3.87 23.34
N LEU A 236 5.50 2.54 23.42
CA LEU A 236 5.13 1.70 22.28
C LEU A 236 3.72 2.01 21.76
N MET A 237 2.73 2.21 22.65
CA MET A 237 1.37 2.61 22.24
C MET A 237 1.36 3.96 21.52
N ASN A 238 2.11 4.95 22.01
CA ASN A 238 2.24 6.26 21.38
C ASN A 238 2.91 6.17 20.00
N ALA A 239 3.97 5.36 19.88
CA ALA A 239 4.63 5.10 18.60
C ALA A 239 3.67 4.48 17.58
N LYS A 240 2.90 3.45 17.98
CA LYS A 240 1.88 2.83 17.12
C LYS A 240 0.81 3.82 16.69
N LYS A 241 0.29 4.62 17.62
CA LYS A 241 -0.70 5.67 17.33
C LYS A 241 -0.17 6.70 16.34
N SER A 242 1.12 7.06 16.43
CA SER A 242 1.76 7.97 15.48
C SER A 242 1.88 7.39 14.07
N LEU A 243 2.10 6.08 13.93
CA LEU A 243 2.21 5.42 12.62
C LEU A 243 0.84 5.24 11.93
N ASP A 244 -0.24 5.19 12.71
CA ASP A 244 -1.63 5.12 12.21
C ASP A 244 -2.25 6.49 11.90
N ASN A 245 -1.50 7.58 12.08
CA ASN A 245 -2.01 8.93 11.89
C ASN A 245 -2.16 9.26 10.39
N VAL A 246 -3.34 9.02 9.83
CA VAL A 246 -3.66 9.33 8.42
C VAL A 246 -3.56 10.83 8.07
N ASN A 247 -3.66 11.75 9.03
CA ASN A 247 -3.42 13.17 8.75
C ASN A 247 -1.95 13.44 8.40
N ALA A 248 -1.03 12.67 8.98
CA ALA A 248 0.39 12.76 8.63
C ALA A 248 0.64 12.24 7.20
N LEU A 249 -0.11 11.23 6.73
CA LEU A 249 -0.10 10.80 5.33
C LEU A 249 -0.61 11.91 4.40
N VAL A 250 -1.75 12.52 4.71
CA VAL A 250 -2.34 13.61 3.89
C VAL A 250 -1.37 14.79 3.78
N SER A 251 -0.80 15.21 4.92
CA SER A 251 0.23 16.27 4.94
C SER A 251 1.46 15.88 4.12
N PHE A 252 1.85 14.60 4.13
CA PHE A 252 2.96 14.10 3.33
C PHE A 252 2.68 14.15 1.82
N VAL A 253 1.46 13.80 1.40
CA VAL A 253 1.02 13.91 0.00
C VAL A 253 1.04 15.36 -0.46
N GLU A 254 0.49 16.27 0.35
CA GLU A 254 0.48 17.70 0.06
C GLU A 254 1.91 18.26 -0.11
N ASN A 255 2.81 17.95 0.82
CA ASN A 255 4.20 18.40 0.76
C ASN A 255 4.98 17.81 -0.44
N SER A 256 4.69 16.56 -0.79
CA SER A 256 5.31 15.89 -1.94
C SER A 256 4.90 16.54 -3.26
N ALA A 257 3.66 17.05 -3.35
CA ALA A 257 3.21 17.79 -4.52
C ALA A 257 3.98 19.11 -4.69
N VAL A 258 4.36 19.80 -3.61
CA VAL A 258 5.12 21.05 -3.69
C VAL A 258 6.60 20.80 -4.02
N ALA A 259 7.22 19.78 -3.41
CA ALA A 259 8.64 19.50 -3.59
C ALA A 259 9.03 19.14 -5.03
N ASN A 260 8.13 18.48 -5.78
CA ASN A 260 8.39 18.03 -7.15
C ASN A 260 8.48 19.16 -8.19
N GLU A 261 8.23 20.43 -7.83
CA GLU A 261 8.43 21.56 -8.75
C GLU A 261 9.89 22.03 -8.80
N ALA A 262 10.72 21.64 -7.81
CA ALA A 262 12.07 22.16 -7.65
C ALA A 262 13.17 21.24 -8.20
N THR A 263 12.85 19.99 -8.56
CA THR A 263 13.85 19.00 -9.01
C THR A 263 13.65 18.68 -10.49
N ASP A 264 14.65 19.06 -11.28
CA ASP A 264 14.77 18.84 -12.72
C ASP A 264 14.60 17.35 -13.11
N GLU A 265 13.87 17.08 -14.20
CA GLU A 265 13.10 15.87 -14.53
C GLU A 265 13.88 14.57 -14.82
N THR A 266 15.14 14.43 -14.42
CA THR A 266 16.03 13.45 -15.10
C THR A 266 16.16 12.06 -14.49
N SER A 267 15.50 11.75 -13.36
CA SER A 267 15.52 10.36 -12.85
C SER A 267 14.50 10.16 -11.74
N SER A 268 13.28 9.71 -12.07
CA SER A 268 12.42 9.08 -11.06
C SER A 268 13.18 7.86 -10.51
N PRO A 269 13.49 7.80 -9.21
CA PRO A 269 14.24 6.69 -8.64
C PRO A 269 13.52 5.38 -8.98
N VAL A 270 14.25 4.41 -9.53
CA VAL A 270 13.71 3.10 -9.87
C VAL A 270 13.07 2.51 -8.61
N LEU A 271 11.74 2.40 -8.62
CA LEU A 271 10.98 1.89 -7.48
C LEU A 271 11.34 0.42 -7.27
N ASN A 272 12.09 0.14 -6.20
CA ASN A 272 12.44 -1.21 -5.82
C ASN A 272 11.29 -1.83 -5.00
N ALA A 273 10.53 -2.74 -5.62
CA ALA A 273 9.40 -3.36 -4.96
C ALA A 273 9.79 -4.34 -3.84
N ASP A 274 11.03 -4.84 -3.80
CA ASP A 274 11.56 -5.59 -2.65
C ASP A 274 11.68 -4.72 -1.42
N ALA A 275 12.33 -3.55 -1.57
CA ALA A 275 12.48 -2.58 -0.49
C ALA A 275 11.10 -2.17 0.05
N LEU A 276 10.13 -1.93 -0.84
CA LEU A 276 8.77 -1.58 -0.44
C LEU A 276 8.03 -2.73 0.26
N CYS A 277 8.20 -3.97 -0.22
CA CYS A 277 7.63 -5.15 0.42
C CYS A 277 8.16 -5.34 1.84
N ILE A 278 9.49 -5.22 2.03
CA ILE A 278 10.16 -5.31 3.32
C ILE A 278 9.68 -4.18 4.24
N ALA A 279 9.64 -2.94 3.74
CA ALA A 279 9.16 -1.78 4.50
C ALA A 279 7.73 -1.97 4.99
N ALA A 280 6.82 -2.43 4.13
CA ALA A 280 5.45 -2.74 4.52
C ALA A 280 5.39 -3.86 5.55
N CYS A 281 6.20 -4.91 5.42
CA CYS A 281 6.30 -5.99 6.41
C CYS A 281 6.73 -5.47 7.78
N ASN A 282 7.77 -4.64 7.82
CA ASN A 282 8.33 -4.06 9.05
C ASN A 282 7.28 -3.22 9.78
N VAL A 283 6.61 -2.32 9.05
CA VAL A 283 5.57 -1.46 9.62
C VAL A 283 4.40 -2.29 10.16
N LEU A 284 3.91 -3.26 9.38
CA LEU A 284 2.81 -4.11 9.82
C LEU A 284 3.21 -4.98 11.03
N THR A 285 4.43 -5.51 11.04
CA THR A 285 4.94 -6.31 12.16
C THR A 285 5.04 -5.50 13.44
N PHE A 286 5.58 -4.28 13.36
CA PHE A 286 5.65 -3.37 14.51
C PHE A 286 4.25 -3.03 15.06
N LEU A 287 3.31 -2.70 14.17
CA LEU A 287 1.94 -2.34 14.54
C LEU A 287 1.20 -3.54 15.18
N GLU A 288 1.25 -4.72 14.55
CA GLU A 288 0.46 -5.89 14.93
C GLU A 288 1.18 -6.83 15.92
N GLY A 289 2.48 -6.60 16.17
CA GLY A 289 3.33 -7.48 16.99
C GLY A 289 3.70 -8.79 16.30
N ARG A 290 3.35 -8.99 15.03
CA ARG A 290 3.67 -10.18 14.24
C ARG A 290 3.55 -9.88 12.74
N PRO A 291 4.29 -10.61 11.88
CA PRO A 291 4.14 -10.49 10.44
C PRO A 291 2.71 -10.83 9.98
N PRO A 292 2.18 -10.14 8.95
CA PRO A 292 0.89 -10.44 8.38
C PRO A 292 0.81 -11.89 7.91
N ARG A 293 -0.27 -12.60 8.26
CA ARG A 293 -0.48 -13.98 7.80
C ARG A 293 -0.70 -14.00 6.29
N LEU A 294 0.15 -14.72 5.57
CA LEU A 294 -0.05 -15.02 4.16
C LEU A 294 -1.35 -15.81 4.00
N ARG A 295 -2.33 -15.25 3.31
CA ARG A 295 -3.58 -15.97 3.01
C ARG A 295 -3.33 -16.83 1.78
N LYS A 296 -3.55 -18.15 1.90
CA LYS A 296 -3.43 -19.10 0.76
C LYS A 296 -4.26 -18.72 -0.47
N LYS A 297 -5.26 -17.85 -0.33
CA LYS A 297 -6.08 -17.32 -1.42
C LYS A 297 -5.89 -15.81 -1.51
N HIS A 298 -4.84 -15.37 -2.20
CA HIS A 298 -4.78 -13.98 -2.66
C HIS A 298 -5.70 -13.88 -3.88
N ARG A 299 -6.92 -13.37 -3.65
CA ARG A 299 -7.72 -12.88 -4.77
C ARG A 299 -7.05 -11.60 -5.24
N LEU A 300 -6.65 -11.55 -6.52
CA LEU A 300 -6.60 -10.27 -7.24
C LEU A 300 -7.95 -9.62 -6.97
N ASN A 301 -7.97 -8.48 -6.27
CA ASN A 301 -9.20 -7.90 -5.72
C ASN A 301 -10.27 -7.68 -6.80
#